data_AF-X1RGD6-F1
#
_entry.id   AF-X1RGD6-F1
#
_cell.length_a   1.000
_cell.length_b   1.000
_cell.length_c   1.000
_cell.angle_alpha   90.00
_cell.angle_beta   90.00
_cell.angle_gamma   90.00
#
_symmetry.space_group_name_H-M   'P 1'
#
loop_
_entity.id
_entity.type
_entity.pdbx_description
1 polymer ?
#
loop_
_entity_poly.entity_id
_entity_poly.type
_entity_poly.pdbx_seq_one_letter_code
_entity_poly.pdbx_strand_id
1 'polypeptide(L)'
;ATAQVLSEVEGPNLIVRKWFMMNNQLPTVICLLPGGKNVNPELVESALSQAEYVKEILVIPGLQKDSTGIAQEAVRAIVQPAWEAIQSNTSLSYSDLVKQPQVLKNLIWQNINECQQQSRQLCHFEKVSSHHLEIKIDEFQKTSTGKIKRELYIKMGR
;
A
#
# COMPACT_ATOMS: atom_id res chain seq x y z
N ALA A 1 -18.66 -17.58 4.28
CA ALA A 1 -17.28 -17.11 4.47
C ALA A 1 -17.06 -16.89 5.95
N THR A 2 -16.12 -17.60 6.57
CA THR A 2 -15.80 -17.40 7.99
C THR A 2 -14.59 -16.48 8.07
N ALA A 3 -14.75 -15.31 8.69
CA ALA A 3 -13.64 -14.41 8.96
C ALA A 3 -13.04 -14.80 10.31
N GLN A 4 -11.73 -15.08 10.35
CA GLN A 4 -11.01 -15.38 11.59
C GLN A 4 -10.03 -14.25 11.91
N VAL A 5 -10.00 -13.84 13.19
CA VAL A 5 -8.99 -12.94 13.75
C VAL A 5 -7.74 -13.75 14.04
N LEU A 6 -6.64 -13.44 13.36
CA LEU A 6 -5.37 -14.16 13.53
C LEU A 6 -4.43 -13.45 14.52
N SER A 7 -4.59 -12.14 14.68
CA SER A 7 -3.87 -11.38 15.70
C SER A 7 -4.66 -10.14 16.06
N GLU A 8 -4.90 -9.98 17.35
CA GLU A 8 -5.38 -8.76 17.98
C GLU A 8 -4.20 -8.24 18.81
N VAL A 9 -3.67 -7.08 18.44
CA VAL A 9 -2.67 -6.40 19.27
C VAL A 9 -3.40 -5.29 20.00
N GLU A 10 -3.66 -5.52 21.29
CA GLU A 10 -4.19 -4.52 22.20
C GLU A 10 -3.01 -3.70 22.76
N GLY A 11 -2.90 -2.46 22.32
CA GLY A 11 -2.09 -1.44 22.98
C GLY A 11 -2.97 -0.52 23.82
N PRO A 12 -2.39 0.30 24.73
CA PRO A 12 -3.14 1.17 25.63
C PRO A 12 -4.06 2.19 24.93
N ASN A 13 -3.95 2.35 23.60
CA ASN A 13 -4.80 3.24 22.80
C ASN A 13 -5.28 2.64 21.46
N LEU A 14 -5.04 1.36 21.15
CA LEU A 14 -5.48 0.83 19.85
C LEU A 14 -5.59 -0.70 19.79
N ILE A 15 -6.62 -1.18 19.08
CA ILE A 15 -6.80 -2.57 18.71
C ILE A 15 -6.50 -2.68 17.20
N VAL A 16 -5.40 -3.32 16.83
CA VAL A 16 -5.16 -3.69 15.42
C VAL A 16 -5.69 -5.10 15.19
N ARG A 17 -6.78 -5.23 14.43
CA ARG A 17 -7.39 -6.55 14.15
C ARG A 17 -7.05 -7.02 12.75
N LYS A 18 -6.26 -8.10 12.65
CA LYS A 18 -5.96 -8.76 11.38
C LYS A 18 -7.01 -9.82 11.09
N TRP A 19 -7.88 -9.57 10.11
CA TRP A 19 -8.90 -10.52 9.65
C TRP A 19 -8.45 -11.23 8.39
N PHE A 20 -8.70 -12.53 8.33
CA PHE A 20 -8.59 -13.33 7.12
C PHE A 20 -9.92 -13.99 6.81
N MET A 21 -10.36 -13.87 5.57
CA MET A 21 -11.52 -14.60 5.04
C MET A 21 -11.04 -15.97 4.53
N MET A 22 -11.50 -17.06 5.14
CA MET A 22 -11.26 -18.40 4.61
C MET A 22 -12.32 -18.72 3.54
N ASN A 23 -11.99 -18.46 2.28
CA ASN A 23 -12.83 -18.81 1.12
C ASN A 23 -12.00 -19.62 0.10
N ASN A 24 -11.61 -20.86 0.40
CA ASN A 24 -10.94 -21.86 -0.49
C ASN A 24 -9.78 -21.41 -1.41
N GLN A 25 -9.39 -20.15 -1.35
CA GLN A 25 -8.21 -19.50 -1.89
C GLN A 25 -7.54 -18.79 -0.71
N LEU A 26 -6.24 -18.54 -0.88
CA LEU A 26 -5.32 -18.03 0.13
C LEU A 26 -5.92 -16.92 1.01
N PRO A 27 -5.50 -16.84 2.28
CA PRO A 27 -6.15 -15.97 3.23
C PRO A 27 -5.97 -14.49 2.79
N THR A 28 -7.07 -13.79 2.49
CA THR A 28 -7.10 -12.37 2.09
C THR A 28 -6.92 -11.47 3.32
N VAL A 29 -5.90 -10.61 3.30
CA VAL A 29 -5.69 -9.59 4.35
C VAL A 29 -6.73 -8.50 4.16
N ILE A 30 -7.45 -8.09 5.20
CA ILE A 30 -8.33 -6.91 5.17
C ILE A 30 -7.69 -5.81 6.02
N CYS A 31 -7.61 -4.59 5.48
CA CYS A 31 -7.22 -3.43 6.26
C CYS A 31 -8.48 -2.82 6.85
N LEU A 32 -8.59 -2.82 8.17
CA LEU A 32 -9.64 -2.11 8.87
C LEU A 32 -9.24 -0.65 9.03
N LEU A 33 -10.19 0.24 8.75
CA LEU A 33 -10.03 1.67 9.00
C LEU A 33 -10.94 2.10 10.16
N PRO A 34 -10.61 3.23 10.83
CA PRO A 34 -11.45 3.87 11.82
C PRO A 34 -12.90 3.99 11.33
N GLY A 35 -13.84 3.55 12.18
CA GLY A 35 -15.26 3.50 11.85
C GLY A 35 -15.73 2.18 11.23
N GLY A 36 -14.92 1.12 11.27
CA GLY A 36 -15.33 -0.23 10.85
C GLY A 36 -15.39 -0.42 9.34
N LYS A 37 -14.68 0.42 8.58
CA LYS A 37 -14.61 0.29 7.12
C LYS A 37 -13.58 -0.77 6.75
N ASN A 38 -13.94 -1.67 5.86
CA ASN A 38 -13.07 -2.73 5.35
C ASN A 38 -12.46 -2.27 4.03
N VAL A 39 -11.14 -2.26 3.93
CA VAL A 39 -10.43 -2.05 2.66
C VAL A 39 -9.81 -3.37 2.22
N ASN A 40 -10.11 -3.77 0.98
CA ASN A 40 -9.45 -4.92 0.37
C ASN A 40 -8.14 -4.47 -0.30
N PRO A 41 -6.97 -4.80 0.26
CA PRO A 41 -5.69 -4.39 -0.29
C PRO A 41 -5.47 -4.94 -1.70
N GLU A 42 -5.99 -6.12 -2.04
CA GLU A 42 -5.82 -6.70 -3.37
C GLU A 42 -6.58 -5.91 -4.45
N LEU A 43 -7.74 -5.34 -4.11
CA LEU A 43 -8.47 -4.45 -5.02
C LEU A 43 -7.72 -3.13 -5.22
N VAL A 44 -7.18 -2.56 -4.13
CA VAL A 44 -6.37 -1.34 -4.19
C VAL A 44 -5.09 -1.59 -5.00
N GLU A 45 -4.39 -2.69 -4.76
CA GLU A 45 -3.20 -3.11 -5.52
C GLU A 45 -3.54 -3.26 -7.01
N SER A 46 -4.63 -3.95 -7.36
CA SER A 46 -5.02 -4.16 -8.75
C SER A 46 -5.45 -2.88 -9.48
N ALA A 47 -6.04 -1.92 -8.76
CA ALA A 47 -6.38 -0.63 -9.33
C ALA A 47 -5.11 0.21 -9.55
N LEU A 48 -4.23 0.26 -8.55
CA LEU A 48 -3.00 1.06 -8.60
C LEU A 48 -1.92 0.46 -9.50
N SER A 49 -1.94 -0.84 -9.75
CA SER A 49 -1.02 -1.50 -10.70
C SER A 49 -1.26 -1.10 -12.15
N GLN A 50 -2.38 -0.42 -12.46
CA GLN A 50 -2.62 0.15 -13.79
C GLN A 50 -1.91 1.49 -14.01
N ALA A 51 -1.34 2.07 -12.96
CA ALA A 51 -0.61 3.32 -13.05
C ALA A 51 0.75 3.08 -13.76
N GLU A 52 1.04 3.87 -14.80
CA GLU A 52 2.20 3.69 -15.67
C GLU A 52 3.54 3.76 -14.91
N TYR A 53 3.62 4.54 -13.85
CA TYR A 53 4.85 4.74 -13.07
C TYR A 53 5.02 3.71 -11.95
N VAL A 54 4.13 2.73 -11.86
CA VAL A 54 4.13 1.67 -10.84
C VAL A 54 4.53 0.35 -11.48
N LYS A 55 5.69 -0.19 -11.10
CA LYS A 55 6.13 -1.53 -11.52
C LYS A 55 5.44 -2.59 -10.70
N GLU A 56 5.51 -2.44 -9.37
CA GLU A 56 4.87 -3.33 -8.40
C GLU A 56 4.35 -2.50 -7.23
N ILE A 57 3.26 -2.96 -6.62
CA ILE A 57 2.67 -2.30 -5.46
C ILE A 57 2.29 -3.35 -4.42
N LEU A 58 2.48 -2.99 -3.16
CA LEU A 58 2.06 -3.78 -2.02
C LEU A 58 1.28 -2.88 -1.05
N VAL A 59 0.03 -3.24 -0.80
CA VAL A 59 -0.83 -2.56 0.17
C VAL A 59 -0.85 -3.37 1.45
N ILE A 60 -0.51 -2.72 2.55
CA ILE A 60 -0.44 -3.31 3.88
C ILE A 60 -1.20 -2.47 4.90
N PRO A 61 -1.73 -3.09 5.96
CA PRO A 61 -2.22 -2.34 7.10
C PRO A 61 -1.04 -1.61 7.76
N GLY A 62 -1.23 -0.33 8.04
CA GLY A 62 -0.29 0.54 8.72
C GLY A 62 -0.98 1.31 9.85
N LEU A 63 -0.20 2.17 10.51
CA LEU A 63 -0.68 3.05 11.55
C LEU A 63 -0.40 4.50 11.15
N GLN A 64 -1.41 5.36 11.26
CA GLN A 64 -1.27 6.80 11.11
C GLN A 64 -1.49 7.46 12.46
N LYS A 65 -0.62 8.39 12.86
CA LYS A 65 -0.93 9.27 13.99
C LYS A 65 -1.82 10.40 13.51
N ASP A 66 -2.97 10.57 14.15
CA ASP A 66 -3.81 11.73 13.91
C ASP A 66 -3.20 13.00 14.53
N SER A 67 -3.88 14.15 14.35
CA SER A 67 -3.48 15.43 14.93
C SER A 67 -3.47 15.44 16.47
N THR A 68 -4.07 14.46 17.11
CA THR A 68 -4.11 14.27 18.56
C THR A 68 -3.00 13.32 19.06
N GLY A 69 -2.20 12.77 18.16
CA GLY A 69 -1.11 11.84 18.45
C GLY A 69 -1.58 10.40 18.67
N ILE A 70 -2.87 10.12 18.49
CA ILE A 70 -3.44 8.78 18.61
C ILE A 70 -3.13 8.03 17.31
N ALA A 71 -2.48 6.87 17.45
CA ALA A 71 -2.27 5.98 16.32
C ALA A 71 -3.64 5.41 15.90
N GLN A 72 -3.98 5.50 14.63
CA GLN A 72 -5.20 4.96 14.04
C GLN A 72 -4.81 3.97 12.93
N GLU A 73 -5.66 2.96 12.71
CA GLU A 73 -5.44 2.03 11.60
C GLU A 73 -5.52 2.79 10.27
N ALA A 74 -4.54 2.57 9.39
CA ALA A 74 -4.47 3.23 8.10
C ALA A 74 -4.02 2.24 7.03
N VAL A 75 -4.33 2.54 5.78
CA VAL A 75 -3.78 1.78 4.65
C VAL A 75 -2.45 2.41 4.23
N ARG A 76 -1.38 1.61 4.21
CA ARG A 76 -0.07 2.00 3.68
C ARG A 76 0.18 1.29 2.36
N ALA A 77 0.66 2.03 1.38
CA ALA A 77 1.06 1.48 0.09
C ALA A 77 2.57 1.64 -0.09
N ILE A 78 3.22 0.52 -0.37
CA ILE A 78 4.62 0.47 -0.77
C ILE A 78 4.64 0.28 -2.27
N VAL A 79 5.25 1.23 -2.97
CA VAL A 79 5.29 1.27 -4.42
C VAL A 79 6.71 1.10 -4.89
N GLN A 80 6.90 0.18 -5.81
CA GLN A 80 8.11 0.09 -6.60
C GLN A 80 7.93 0.87 -7.91
N PRO A 81 8.75 1.91 -8.16
CA PRO A 81 8.68 2.68 -9.38
C PRO A 81 9.05 1.86 -10.62
N ALA A 82 8.33 2.12 -11.71
CA ALA A 82 8.72 1.69 -13.05
C ALA A 82 9.75 2.66 -13.62
N TRP A 83 11.03 2.42 -13.30
CA TRP A 83 12.14 3.30 -13.73
C TRP A 83 12.16 3.54 -15.24
N GLU A 84 11.96 2.50 -16.04
CA GLU A 84 11.95 2.61 -17.50
C GLU A 84 10.85 3.57 -18.00
N ALA A 85 9.63 3.46 -17.45
CA ALA A 85 8.51 4.32 -17.81
C ALA A 85 8.74 5.78 -17.34
N ILE A 86 9.26 5.94 -16.12
CA ILE A 86 9.56 7.26 -15.56
C ILE A 86 10.66 7.96 -16.37
N GLN A 87 11.73 7.25 -16.72
CA GLN A 87 12.84 7.79 -17.52
C GLN A 87 12.44 8.09 -18.97
N SER A 88 11.49 7.33 -19.52
CA SER A 88 10.97 7.58 -20.86
C SER A 88 10.10 8.84 -20.91
N ASN A 89 9.29 9.06 -19.86
CA ASN A 89 8.40 10.23 -19.77
C ASN A 89 9.07 11.47 -19.16
N THR A 90 10.09 11.27 -18.33
CA THR A 90 10.82 12.33 -17.64
C THR A 90 12.28 12.18 -18.06
N SER A 91 12.87 13.18 -18.70
CA SER A 91 14.29 13.16 -19.13
C SER A 91 15.31 13.12 -17.97
N LEU A 92 14.91 12.67 -16.79
CA LEU A 92 15.71 12.49 -15.59
C LEU A 92 16.32 11.09 -15.56
N SER A 93 17.58 10.98 -15.17
CA SER A 93 18.22 9.68 -14.97
C SER A 93 17.80 9.06 -13.64
N TYR A 94 17.92 7.73 -13.54
CA TYR A 94 17.78 7.00 -12.26
C TYR A 94 18.58 7.69 -11.13
N SER A 95 19.81 8.10 -11.41
CA SER A 95 20.68 8.73 -10.42
C SER A 95 20.15 10.08 -9.91
N ASP A 96 19.45 10.84 -10.75
CA ASP A 96 18.87 12.13 -10.38
C ASP A 96 17.61 11.93 -9.52
N LEU A 97 16.79 10.94 -9.88
CA LEU A 97 15.58 10.59 -9.14
C LEU A 97 15.90 10.01 -7.75
N VAL A 98 16.96 9.21 -7.64
CA VAL A 98 17.43 8.68 -6.36
C VAL A 98 17.99 9.80 -5.47
N LYS A 99 18.68 10.79 -6.05
CA LYS A 99 19.15 11.99 -5.32
C LYS A 99 18.00 12.91 -4.89
N GLN A 100 16.87 12.86 -5.59
CA GLN A 100 15.70 13.70 -5.34
C GLN A 100 14.45 12.87 -5.01
N PRO A 101 14.43 12.18 -3.85
CA PRO A 101 13.34 11.27 -3.49
C PRO A 101 11.98 11.98 -3.40
N GLN A 102 11.96 13.28 -3.09
CA GLN A 102 10.72 14.07 -3.04
C GLN A 102 10.11 14.28 -4.43
N VAL A 103 10.94 14.52 -5.45
CA VAL A 103 10.48 14.70 -6.83
C VAL A 103 9.92 13.38 -7.36
N LEU A 104 10.66 12.29 -7.15
CA LEU A 104 10.20 10.95 -7.48
C LEU A 104 8.88 10.62 -6.77
N LYS A 105 8.77 10.97 -5.48
CA LYS A 105 7.54 10.79 -4.71
C LYS A 105 6.36 11.54 -5.28
N ASN A 106 6.56 12.79 -5.65
CA ASN A 106 5.51 13.58 -6.24
C ASN A 106 5.09 13.03 -7.62
N LEU A 107 6.03 12.62 -8.47
CA LEU A 107 5.72 12.05 -9.79
C LEU A 107 4.87 10.77 -9.68
N ILE A 108 5.31 9.82 -8.85
CA ILE A 108 4.58 8.56 -8.62
C ILE A 108 3.22 8.85 -7.99
N TRP A 109 3.16 9.75 -7.01
CA TRP A 109 1.92 10.14 -6.36
C TRP A 109 0.93 10.77 -7.34
N GLN A 110 1.35 11.67 -8.22
CA GLN A 110 0.47 12.28 -9.22
C GLN A 110 -0.12 11.21 -10.14
N ASN A 111 0.71 10.31 -10.66
CA ASN A 111 0.27 9.23 -11.55
C ASN A 111 -0.72 8.27 -10.84
N ILE A 112 -0.43 7.92 -9.58
CA ILE A 112 -1.34 7.13 -8.74
C ILE A 112 -2.65 7.90 -8.46
N ASN A 113 -2.57 9.18 -8.12
CA ASN A 113 -3.74 9.98 -7.82
C ASN A 113 -4.66 10.12 -9.05
N GLU A 114 -4.10 10.34 -10.23
CA GLU A 114 -4.83 10.32 -11.50
C GLU A 114 -5.51 8.96 -11.73
N CYS A 115 -4.77 7.86 -11.54
CA CYS A 115 -5.31 6.50 -11.64
C CYS A 115 -6.47 6.27 -10.63
N GLN A 116 -6.33 6.73 -9.38
CA GLN A 116 -7.38 6.66 -8.36
C GLN A 116 -8.59 7.55 -8.67
N GLN A 117 -8.42 8.64 -9.41
CA GLN A 117 -9.52 9.49 -9.83
C GLN A 117 -10.29 8.89 -11.01
N GLN A 118 -9.58 8.24 -11.93
CA GLN A 118 -10.17 7.56 -13.08
C GLN A 118 -10.79 6.21 -12.71
N SER A 119 -10.23 5.53 -11.69
CA SER A 119 -10.74 4.26 -11.21
C SER A 119 -12.10 4.43 -10.54
N ARG A 120 -13.13 3.84 -11.15
CA ARG A 120 -14.46 3.69 -10.54
C ARG A 120 -14.54 2.56 -9.51
N GLN A 121 -13.45 1.79 -9.36
CA GLN A 121 -13.42 0.60 -8.51
C GLN A 121 -13.13 0.92 -7.04
N LEU A 122 -12.54 2.09 -6.76
CA LEU A 122 -12.12 2.48 -5.41
C LEU A 122 -13.05 3.54 -4.80
N CYS A 123 -13.60 3.22 -3.64
CA CYS A 123 -14.30 4.20 -2.82
C CYS A 123 -13.31 5.22 -2.23
N HIS A 124 -13.81 6.39 -1.82
CA HIS A 124 -12.96 7.46 -1.27
C HIS A 124 -12.09 7.01 -0.07
N PHE A 125 -12.60 6.12 0.77
CA PHE A 125 -11.87 5.59 1.93
C PHE A 125 -10.85 4.49 1.58
N GLU A 126 -10.93 3.90 0.39
CA GLU A 126 -9.97 2.89 -0.09
C GLU A 126 -8.77 3.54 -0.78
N LYS A 127 -8.89 4.83 -1.14
CA LYS A 127 -7.83 5.59 -1.78
C LYS A 127 -6.67 5.80 -0.83
N VAL A 128 -5.47 5.52 -1.32
CA VAL A 128 -4.21 5.73 -0.63
C VAL A 128 -3.93 7.23 -0.61
N SER A 129 -3.48 7.73 0.53
CA SER A 129 -3.02 9.12 0.70
C SER A 129 -1.52 9.24 0.46
N SER A 130 -1.06 10.41 0.00
CA SER A 130 0.36 10.70 -0.27
C SER A 130 1.27 10.45 0.95
N HIS A 131 0.74 10.67 2.16
CA HIS A 131 1.46 10.46 3.41
C HIS A 131 1.68 8.98 3.73
N HIS A 132 0.83 8.10 3.22
CA HIS A 132 0.92 6.64 3.42
C HIS A 132 1.55 5.91 2.23
N LEU A 133 2.02 6.68 1.26
CA LEU A 133 2.77 6.17 0.13
C LEU A 133 4.26 6.17 0.45
N GLU A 134 4.85 4.99 0.35
CA GLU A 134 6.27 4.75 0.49
C GLU A 134 6.84 4.24 -0.82
N ILE A 135 8.05 4.70 -1.14
CA ILE A 135 8.73 4.30 -2.37
C ILE A 135 9.84 3.37 -2.01
N LYS A 136 9.80 2.19 -2.61
CA LYS A 136 10.84 1.19 -2.48
C LYS A 136 11.61 1.12 -3.79
N ILE A 137 12.89 1.49 -3.73
CA ILE A 137 13.80 1.44 -4.88
C ILE A 137 14.13 -0.02 -5.23
N ASP A 138 14.37 -0.85 -4.22
CA ASP A 138 14.68 -2.26 -4.39
C ASP A 138 13.46 -3.10 -4.76
N GLU A 139 13.70 -4.25 -5.40
CA GLU A 139 12.66 -5.23 -5.68
C GLU A 139 12.03 -5.81 -4.41
N PHE A 140 10.75 -6.16 -4.53
CA PHE A 140 10.06 -6.85 -3.46
C PHE A 140 10.66 -8.24 -3.25
N GLN A 141 10.98 -8.56 -1.99
CA GLN A 141 11.29 -9.92 -1.55
C GLN A 141 10.14 -10.88 -1.90
N LYS A 142 10.44 -11.83 -2.79
CA LYS A 142 9.49 -12.83 -3.29
C LYS A 142 9.77 -14.22 -2.71
N THR A 143 8.77 -15.09 -2.70
CA THR A 143 8.90 -16.53 -2.45
C THR A 143 9.51 -17.21 -3.68
N SER A 144 9.93 -18.46 -3.54
CA SER A 144 10.41 -19.28 -4.66
C SER A 144 9.36 -19.45 -5.77
N THR A 145 8.08 -19.21 -5.46
CA THR A 145 6.95 -19.20 -6.40
C THR A 145 6.68 -17.83 -7.03
N GLY A 146 7.52 -16.82 -6.78
CA GLY A 146 7.40 -15.48 -7.35
C GLY A 146 6.39 -14.56 -6.64
N LYS A 147 5.76 -14.99 -5.54
CA LYS A 147 4.80 -14.17 -4.79
C LYS A 147 5.50 -13.26 -3.80
N ILE A 148 5.04 -12.02 -3.65
CA ILE A 148 5.60 -11.07 -2.67
C ILE A 148 5.38 -11.60 -1.25
N LYS A 149 6.45 -11.64 -0.43
CA LYS A 149 6.40 -12.02 1.00
C LYS A 149 5.84 -10.89 1.85
N ARG A 150 4.52 -10.69 1.80
CA ARG A 150 3.79 -9.59 2.48
C ARG A 150 4.08 -9.55 4.00
N GLU A 151 4.32 -10.69 4.64
CA GLU A 151 4.64 -10.79 6.06
C GLU A 151 5.91 -10.03 6.49
N LEU A 152 6.89 -9.87 5.59
CA LEU A 152 8.10 -9.11 5.86
C LEU A 152 7.79 -7.61 5.98
N TYR A 153 6.92 -7.10 5.12
CA TYR A 153 6.59 -5.68 5.04
C TYR A 153 5.60 -5.26 6.13
N ILE A 154 4.67 -6.15 6.52
CA ILE A 154 3.78 -5.90 7.65
C ILE A 154 4.59 -5.72 8.95
N LYS A 155 5.68 -6.48 9.15
CA LYS A 155 6.54 -6.35 10.34
C LYS A 155 7.38 -5.08 10.33
N MET A 156 7.84 -4.63 9.15
CA MET A 156 8.62 -3.39 9.02
C MET A 156 7.82 -2.12 9.28
N GLY A 157 6.49 -2.18 9.18
CA GLY A 157 5.60 -1.05 9.46
C GLY A 157 5.14 -0.92 10.91
N ARG A 158 5.68 -1.73 11.83
CA ARG A 158 5.41 -1.67 13.28
C ARG A 158 6.50 -0.92 14.02
#